data_AF-A0A9J8ADV8-F1
#
_entry.id   AF-A0A9J8ADV8-F1
#
_cell.length_a   1.000
_cell.length_b   1.000
_cell.length_c   1.000
_cell.angle_alpha   90.00
_cell.angle_beta   90.00
_cell.angle_gamma   90.00
#
_symmetry.space_group_name_H-M   'P 1'
#
loop_
_entity.id
_entity.type
_entity.pdbx_description
1 polymer ?
#
loop_
_entity_poly.entity_id
_entity_poly.type
_entity_poly.pdbx_seq_one_letter_code
_entity_poly.pdbx_strand_id
1 'polypeptide(L)'
;MGPEERDWVDVANNVLLKCHINLRLERISECDANVFVALYEAILGEKVPDYVAAERQEDDIHNVQSVIDSLALDYLQISLSHITGENIVSGEKESVRNLLEIFDGLLDYLIEQQSDEEPQHKGLNGKANAANVAYQPRNQDTGKMQCQPLTIQ
;
A
#
# COMPACT_ATOMS: atom_id res chain seq x y z
N MET A 1 -1.77 30.48 -2.72
CA MET A 1 -2.08 29.29 -1.91
C MET A 1 -1.99 29.69 -0.44
N GLY A 2 -3.10 29.61 0.29
CA GLY A 2 -3.10 29.82 1.74
C GLY A 2 -2.43 28.64 2.46
N PRO A 3 -2.06 28.78 3.76
CA PRO A 3 -1.48 27.69 4.54
C PRO A 3 -2.39 26.46 4.57
N GLU A 4 -3.69 26.64 4.85
CA GLU A 4 -4.69 25.56 4.87
C GLU A 4 -4.76 24.78 3.54
N GLU A 5 -4.64 25.48 2.40
CA GLU A 5 -4.68 24.82 1.09
C GLU A 5 -3.45 23.95 0.83
N ARG A 6 -2.28 24.33 1.37
CA ARG A 6 -1.07 23.49 1.32
C ARG A 6 -1.24 22.25 2.16
N ASP A 7 -1.79 22.39 3.36
CA ASP A 7 -2.01 21.27 4.28
C ASP A 7 -2.86 20.18 3.60
N TRP A 8 -3.93 20.57 2.89
CA TRP A 8 -4.78 19.63 2.16
C TRP A 8 -4.13 18.99 0.94
N VAL A 9 -3.26 19.72 0.24
CA VAL A 9 -2.47 19.13 -0.85
C VAL A 9 -1.45 18.14 -0.31
N ASP A 10 -0.87 18.41 0.85
CA ASP A 10 0.04 17.48 1.52
C ASP A 10 -0.70 16.21 1.96
N VAL A 11 -1.91 16.33 2.53
CA VAL A 11 -2.78 15.18 2.85
C VAL A 11 -3.08 14.35 1.61
N ALA A 12 -3.58 14.98 0.53
CA ALA A 12 -3.92 14.26 -0.70
C ALA A 12 -2.71 13.51 -1.29
N ASN A 13 -1.55 14.17 -1.36
CA ASN A 13 -0.33 13.53 -1.85
C ASN A 13 0.18 12.42 -0.94
N ASN A 14 -0.01 12.53 0.38
CA ASN A 14 0.34 11.48 1.33
C ASN A 14 -0.50 10.22 1.11
N VAL A 15 -1.82 10.36 0.94
CA VAL A 15 -2.72 9.23 0.64
C VAL A 15 -2.32 8.57 -0.68
N LEU A 16 -2.11 9.36 -1.74
CA LEU A 16 -1.67 8.85 -3.05
C LEU A 16 -0.35 8.07 -2.96
N LEU A 17 0.62 8.59 -2.18
CA LEU A 17 1.92 7.95 -1.98
C LEU A 17 1.79 6.62 -1.24
N LYS A 18 1.02 6.57 -0.15
CA LYS A 18 0.73 5.34 0.60
C LYS A 18 0.04 4.29 -0.27
N CYS A 19 -0.79 4.72 -1.23
CA CYS A 19 -1.44 3.86 -2.22
C CYS A 19 -0.56 3.48 -3.43
N HIS A 20 0.70 3.93 -3.47
CA HIS A 20 1.61 3.76 -4.61
C HIS A 20 1.09 4.31 -5.95
N ILE A 21 0.21 5.30 -5.90
CA ILE A 21 -0.29 6.01 -7.08
C ILE A 21 0.74 7.08 -7.45
N ASN A 22 1.31 6.97 -8.66
CA ASN A 22 2.35 7.88 -9.16
C ASN A 22 1.73 9.19 -9.70
N LEU A 23 0.95 9.87 -8.86
CA LEU A 23 0.34 11.16 -9.14
C LEU A 23 0.79 12.16 -8.06
N ARG A 24 1.10 13.38 -8.46
CA ARG A 24 1.42 14.47 -7.54
C ARG A 24 0.55 15.67 -7.85
N LEU A 25 -0.27 16.05 -6.88
CA LEU A 25 -1.16 17.20 -6.97
C LEU A 25 -0.42 18.47 -6.55
N GLU A 26 -0.57 19.55 -7.30
CA GLU A 26 -0.11 20.89 -6.92
C GLU A 26 -1.22 21.71 -6.28
N ARG A 27 -2.48 21.38 -6.59
CA ARG A 27 -3.68 22.04 -6.05
C ARG A 27 -4.74 21.03 -5.68
N ILE A 28 -5.51 21.35 -4.64
CA ILE A 28 -6.61 20.48 -4.21
C ILE A 28 -7.70 20.31 -5.29
N SER A 29 -7.85 21.30 -6.17
CA SER A 29 -8.78 21.25 -7.31
C SER A 29 -8.42 20.22 -8.37
N GLU A 30 -7.21 19.64 -8.29
CA GLU A 30 -6.77 18.54 -9.18
C GLU A 30 -7.17 17.16 -8.62
N CYS A 31 -7.74 17.12 -7.42
CA CYS A 31 -8.33 15.92 -6.84
C CYS A 31 -9.74 15.70 -7.42
N ASP A 32 -9.78 15.09 -8.60
CA ASP A 32 -11.00 14.86 -9.38
C ASP A 32 -11.59 13.45 -9.18
N ALA A 33 -12.63 13.11 -9.96
CA ALA A 33 -13.28 11.81 -9.92
C ALA A 33 -12.30 10.64 -10.12
N ASN A 34 -11.33 10.79 -11.04
CA ASN A 34 -10.38 9.73 -11.34
C ASN A 34 -9.45 9.47 -10.14
N VAL A 35 -9.10 10.51 -9.39
CA VAL A 35 -8.32 10.37 -8.16
C VAL A 35 -9.08 9.52 -7.14
N PHE A 36 -10.36 9.81 -6.89
CA PHE A 36 -11.15 9.06 -5.90
C PHE A 36 -11.45 7.62 -6.33
N VAL A 37 -11.68 7.38 -7.62
CA VAL A 37 -11.80 6.02 -8.17
C VAL A 37 -10.47 5.26 -7.99
N ALA A 38 -9.34 5.87 -8.32
CA ALA A 38 -8.02 5.23 -8.16
C ALA A 38 -7.70 4.94 -6.69
N LEU A 39 -8.05 5.85 -5.77
CA LEU A 39 -7.89 5.65 -4.34
C LEU A 39 -8.75 4.49 -3.84
N TYR A 40 -10.02 4.43 -4.21
CA TYR A 40 -10.91 3.31 -3.87
C TYR A 40 -10.29 1.97 -4.30
N GLU A 41 -9.91 1.86 -5.58
CA GLU A 41 -9.36 0.62 -6.11
C GLU A 41 -8.02 0.22 -5.48
N ALA A 42 -7.17 1.20 -5.17
CA ALA A 42 -5.86 0.94 -4.56
C ALA A 42 -5.97 0.54 -3.08
N ILE A 43 -6.90 1.13 -2.33
CA ILE A 43 -7.06 0.90 -0.89
C ILE A 43 -7.81 -0.42 -0.64
N LEU A 44 -8.87 -0.67 -1.39
CA LEU A 44 -9.75 -1.83 -1.17
C LEU A 44 -9.36 -3.04 -2.02
N GLY A 45 -8.57 -2.84 -3.08
CA GLY A 45 -8.12 -3.91 -3.97
C GLY A 45 -9.21 -4.45 -4.90
N GLU A 46 -10.33 -3.74 -5.05
CA GLU A 46 -11.45 -4.11 -5.92
C GLU A 46 -11.94 -2.95 -6.79
N LYS A 47 -12.80 -3.27 -7.76
CA LYS A 47 -13.34 -2.28 -8.71
C LYS A 47 -14.53 -1.54 -8.12
N VAL A 48 -14.67 -0.26 -8.48
CA VAL A 48 -15.84 0.54 -8.11
C VAL A 48 -17.12 -0.14 -8.60
N PRO A 49 -18.14 -0.33 -7.73
CA PRO A 49 -19.41 -0.92 -8.13
C PRO A 49 -20.10 -0.13 -9.24
N ASP A 50 -20.67 -0.86 -10.21
CA ASP A 50 -21.41 -0.28 -11.34
C ASP A 50 -20.62 0.78 -12.14
N TYR A 51 -19.28 0.72 -12.12
CA TYR A 51 -18.44 1.68 -12.83
C TYR A 51 -18.80 1.79 -14.32
N VAL A 52 -18.95 3.02 -14.79
CA VAL A 52 -19.16 3.35 -16.20
C VAL A 52 -17.96 4.12 -16.75
N ALA A 53 -17.62 3.90 -18.02
CA ALA A 53 -16.56 4.67 -18.67
C ALA A 53 -16.96 6.16 -18.71
N ALA A 54 -16.11 7.03 -18.16
CA ALA A 54 -16.39 8.45 -18.07
C ALA A 54 -16.26 9.13 -19.44
N GLU A 55 -17.40 9.38 -20.10
CA GLU A 55 -17.47 10.18 -21.32
C GLU A 55 -18.11 11.56 -21.07
N ARG A 56 -18.94 11.65 -20.03
CA ARG A 56 -19.63 12.88 -19.62
C ARG A 56 -19.51 13.10 -18.13
N GLN A 57 -19.80 14.32 -17.70
CA GLN A 57 -19.76 14.71 -16.30
C GLN A 57 -20.74 13.88 -15.46
N GLU A 58 -21.90 13.50 -16.00
CA GLU A 58 -22.87 12.65 -15.28
C GLU A 58 -22.31 11.25 -14.99
N ASP A 59 -21.43 10.74 -15.87
CA ASP A 59 -20.78 9.45 -15.69
C ASP A 59 -19.73 9.53 -14.56
N ASP A 60 -18.98 10.64 -14.46
CA ASP A 60 -18.09 10.92 -13.32
C ASP A 60 -18.86 11.06 -12.00
N ILE A 61 -19.99 11.78 -12.01
CA ILE A 61 -20.85 11.95 -10.83
C ILE A 61 -21.35 10.60 -10.35
N HIS A 62 -21.80 9.75 -11.29
CA HIS A 62 -22.24 8.39 -10.99
C HIS A 62 -21.11 7.57 -10.36
N ASN A 63 -19.94 7.54 -10.98
CA ASN A 63 -18.80 6.75 -10.49
C ASN A 63 -18.36 7.18 -9.09
N VAL A 64 -18.29 8.49 -8.81
CA VAL A 64 -17.95 8.98 -7.48
C VAL A 64 -19.07 8.68 -6.48
N GLN A 65 -20.34 8.77 -6.89
CA GLN A 65 -21.44 8.41 -6.00
C GLN A 65 -21.38 6.92 -5.64
N SER A 66 -21.05 6.02 -6.57
CA SER A 66 -20.83 4.59 -6.28
C SER A 66 -19.69 4.36 -5.29
N VAL A 67 -18.60 5.14 -5.38
CA VAL A 67 -17.50 5.11 -4.39
C VAL A 67 -18.02 5.49 -3.01
N ILE A 68 -18.76 6.61 -2.90
CA ILE A 68 -19.30 7.10 -1.62
C ILE A 68 -20.29 6.10 -1.03
N ASP A 69 -21.20 5.57 -1.85
CA ASP A 69 -22.23 4.63 -1.40
C ASP A 69 -21.62 3.32 -0.92
N SER A 70 -20.61 2.78 -1.62
CA SER A 70 -19.90 1.58 -1.18
C SER A 70 -19.13 1.83 0.12
N LEU A 71 -18.42 2.95 0.25
CA LEU A 71 -17.76 3.30 1.52
C LEU A 71 -18.77 3.39 2.67
N ALA A 72 -19.91 4.03 2.45
CA ALA A 72 -20.95 4.20 3.46
C ALA A 72 -21.60 2.87 3.87
N LEU A 73 -21.93 2.01 2.91
CA LEU A 73 -22.72 0.80 3.11
C LEU A 73 -21.86 -0.41 3.49
N ASP A 74 -20.73 -0.60 2.81
CA ASP A 74 -19.97 -1.85 2.90
C ASP A 74 -18.83 -1.76 3.92
N TYR A 75 -18.18 -0.59 4.03
CA TYR A 75 -16.93 -0.45 4.78
C TYR A 75 -17.09 0.29 6.11
N LEU A 76 -17.70 1.47 6.09
CA LEU A 76 -17.78 2.35 7.26
C LEU A 76 -19.08 2.14 8.06
N GLN A 77 -20.15 1.69 7.41
CA GLN A 77 -21.49 1.53 8.01
C GLN A 77 -22.03 2.81 8.67
N ILE A 78 -21.73 3.97 8.07
CA ILE A 78 -22.21 5.30 8.49
C ILE A 78 -22.82 6.05 7.32
N SER A 79 -23.67 7.04 7.61
CA SER A 79 -24.19 7.94 6.57
C SER A 79 -23.14 8.96 6.14
N LEU A 80 -22.84 9.00 4.84
CA LEU A 80 -22.02 10.03 4.19
C LEU A 80 -22.86 11.08 3.45
N SER A 81 -24.11 11.31 3.89
CA SER A 81 -25.10 12.17 3.19
C SER A 81 -24.71 13.63 2.96
N HIS A 82 -23.61 14.10 3.56
CA HIS A 82 -23.08 15.44 3.39
C HIS A 82 -22.07 15.53 2.22
N ILE A 83 -21.67 14.38 1.67
CA ILE A 83 -20.79 14.26 0.51
C ILE A 83 -21.64 13.69 -0.63
N THR A 84 -21.58 14.32 -1.79
CA THR A 84 -22.28 13.85 -3.00
C THR A 84 -21.30 13.81 -4.16
N GLY A 85 -21.54 12.89 -5.10
CA GLY A 85 -20.74 12.82 -6.34
C GLY A 85 -20.74 14.13 -7.11
N GLU A 86 -21.87 14.85 -7.13
CA GLU A 86 -21.99 16.17 -7.77
C GLU A 86 -21.05 17.22 -7.15
N ASN A 87 -20.98 17.28 -5.82
CA ASN A 87 -20.12 18.23 -5.13
C ASN A 87 -18.63 17.91 -5.38
N ILE A 88 -18.26 16.63 -5.42
CA ILE A 88 -16.90 16.22 -5.74
C ILE A 88 -16.53 16.62 -7.18
N VAL A 89 -17.37 16.27 -8.15
CA VAL A 89 -17.09 16.54 -9.58
C VAL A 89 -17.12 18.04 -9.90
N SER A 90 -17.88 18.84 -9.14
CA SER A 90 -17.84 20.30 -9.25
C SER A 90 -16.63 20.95 -8.55
N GLY A 91 -15.81 20.17 -7.84
CA GLY A 91 -14.64 20.65 -7.11
C GLY A 91 -14.97 21.42 -5.84
N GLU A 92 -16.12 21.11 -5.22
CA GLU A 92 -16.57 21.73 -3.98
C GLU A 92 -15.61 21.35 -2.84
N LYS A 93 -14.86 22.34 -2.36
CA LYS A 93 -13.67 22.12 -1.54
C LYS A 93 -13.95 21.32 -0.27
N GLU A 94 -15.08 21.55 0.39
CA GLU A 94 -15.39 20.87 1.64
C GLU A 94 -15.69 19.39 1.38
N SER A 95 -16.52 19.07 0.38
CA SER A 95 -16.76 17.68 -0.02
C SER A 95 -15.48 16.94 -0.41
N VAL A 96 -14.58 17.58 -1.17
CA VAL A 96 -13.28 16.98 -1.57
C VAL A 96 -12.42 16.66 -0.34
N ARG A 97 -12.35 17.58 0.61
CA ARG A 97 -11.57 17.40 1.86
C ARG A 97 -12.16 16.29 2.71
N ASN A 98 -13.47 16.30 2.93
CA ASN A 98 -14.15 15.29 3.72
C ASN A 98 -13.95 13.88 3.13
N LEU A 99 -14.04 13.75 1.80
CA LEU A 99 -13.81 12.45 1.15
C LEU A 99 -12.34 12.00 1.24
N LEU A 100 -11.38 12.94 1.14
CA LEU A 100 -9.97 12.64 1.36
C LEU A 100 -9.67 12.22 2.80
N GLU A 101 -10.26 12.87 3.80
CA GLU A 101 -10.11 12.48 5.21
C GLU A 101 -10.62 11.06 5.45
N ILE A 102 -11.74 10.70 4.83
CA ILE A 102 -12.28 9.35 4.91
C ILE A 102 -11.28 8.34 4.33
N PHE A 103 -10.70 8.62 3.17
CA PHE A 103 -9.70 7.74 2.57
C PHE A 103 -8.40 7.65 3.38
N ASP A 104 -7.89 8.76 3.93
CA ASP A 104 -6.69 8.76 4.77
C ASP A 104 -6.92 7.93 6.05
N GLY A 105 -8.06 8.14 6.72
CA GLY A 105 -8.42 7.38 7.92
C GLY A 105 -8.66 5.89 7.65
N LEU A 106 -9.32 5.56 6.54
CA LEU A 106 -9.53 4.16 6.14
C LEU A 106 -8.20 3.47 5.83
N LEU A 107 -7.31 4.14 5.10
CA LEU A 107 -6.00 3.62 4.74
C LEU A 107 -5.13 3.40 5.98
N ASP A 108 -5.10 4.35 6.91
CA ASP A 108 -4.37 4.22 8.17
C ASP A 108 -4.87 3.02 8.99
N TYR A 109 -6.20 2.85 9.09
CA TYR A 109 -6.79 1.69 9.75
C TYR A 109 -6.34 0.37 9.10
N LEU A 110 -6.36 0.28 7.77
CA LEU A 110 -5.96 -0.93 7.05
C LEU A 110 -4.46 -1.24 7.19
N ILE A 111 -3.60 -0.22 7.25
CA ILE A 111 -2.15 -0.39 7.47
C ILE A 111 -1.87 -0.87 8.90
N GLU A 112 -2.56 -0.33 9.90
CA GLU A 112 -2.43 -0.75 11.30
C GLU A 112 -2.84 -2.23 11.47
N GLN A 113 -3.98 -2.61 10.90
CA GLN A 113 -4.48 -4.00 10.96
C GLN A 113 -3.51 -5.00 10.31
N GLN A 114 -2.86 -4.64 9.20
CA GLN A 114 -1.85 -5.50 8.55
C GLN A 114 -0.56 -5.63 9.38
N SER A 115 -0.21 -4.59 10.13
CA SER A 115 1.01 -4.56 10.94
C SER A 115 0.88 -5.41 12.21
N ASP A 116 -0.34 -5.52 12.75
CA ASP A 116 -0.62 -6.35 13.94
C ASP A 116 -0.72 -7.86 13.63
N GLU A 117 -0.84 -8.24 12.36
CA GLU A 117 -0.96 -9.62 11.90
C GLU A 117 0.38 -10.30 11.54
N GLU A 118 1.54 -9.68 11.78
CA GLU A 118 2.84 -10.33 11.58
C GLU A 118 2.98 -11.58 12.49
N PRO A 119 3.06 -12.81 11.92
CA PRO A 119 3.47 -13.96 12.70
C PRO A 119 4.96 -13.79 13.03
N GLN A 120 5.27 -13.68 14.31
CA GLN A 120 6.64 -13.87 14.80
C GLN A 120 7.14 -15.27 14.43
N HIS A 121 7.73 -15.45 13.25
CA HIS A 121 8.55 -16.61 12.96
C HIS A 121 10.03 -16.26 13.10
N LYS A 122 10.47 -16.26 14.36
CA LYS A 122 11.88 -16.39 14.73
C LYS A 122 12.35 -17.80 14.34
N GLY A 123 13.13 -17.92 13.27
CA GLY A 123 13.66 -19.21 12.82
C GLY A 123 14.88 -19.11 11.90
N LEU A 124 16.03 -18.74 12.48
CA LEU A 124 17.41 -19.21 12.18
C LEU A 124 17.76 -19.65 10.73
N ASN A 125 18.62 -18.90 10.03
CA ASN A 125 19.85 -19.47 9.44
C ASN A 125 20.89 -18.40 9.03
N GLY A 126 22.16 -18.67 9.36
CA GLY A 126 23.28 -18.28 8.49
C GLY A 126 24.06 -17.01 8.81
N LYS A 127 24.82 -17.01 9.92
CA LYS A 127 25.95 -16.08 10.10
C LYS A 127 26.99 -16.25 8.97
N ALA A 128 27.39 -15.09 8.43
CA ALA A 128 28.74 -14.69 8.03
C ALA A 128 29.67 -15.71 7.36
N ASN A 129 30.14 -15.37 6.15
CA ASN A 129 31.49 -15.72 5.72
C ASN A 129 32.24 -14.46 5.32
N ALA A 130 33.03 -13.96 6.27
CA ALA A 130 34.10 -13.02 6.06
C ALA A 130 35.25 -13.71 5.30
N ALA A 131 35.78 -13.00 4.30
CA ALA A 131 36.99 -13.37 3.60
C ALA A 131 38.25 -13.18 4.48
N ASN A 132 39.29 -13.96 4.15
CA ASN A 132 40.70 -13.89 4.60
C ASN A 132 41.00 -14.36 6.03
N VAL A 133 41.87 -15.36 6.21
CA VAL A 133 43.35 -15.27 6.24
C VAL A 133 43.91 -16.68 6.50
N ALA A 134 45.01 -16.98 5.81
CA ALA A 134 45.77 -18.23 5.83
C ALA A 134 46.34 -18.60 7.20
N TYR A 135 46.29 -19.89 7.54
CA TYR A 135 47.23 -20.54 8.46
C TYR A 135 47.50 -22.00 8.00
N GLN A 136 48.78 -22.30 7.74
CA GLN A 136 49.31 -23.64 7.45
C GLN A 136 49.45 -24.44 8.75
N PRO A 137 49.24 -25.77 8.72
CA PRO A 137 49.91 -26.67 9.65
C PRO A 137 50.97 -27.49 8.91
N ARG A 138 52.23 -27.28 9.30
CA ARG A 138 53.35 -28.19 9.08
C ARG A 138 53.52 -29.02 10.35
N ASN A 139 53.69 -30.34 10.20
CA ASN A 139 54.25 -31.36 11.11
C ASN A 139 53.31 -32.59 11.18
N GLN A 140 53.72 -33.86 11.14
CA GLN A 140 55.00 -34.54 10.94
C GLN A 140 54.60 -36.01 10.72
N ASP A 141 55.03 -36.62 9.61
CA ASP A 141 54.95 -38.06 9.38
C ASP A 141 55.77 -38.80 10.42
N THR A 142 55.13 -39.69 11.19
CA THR A 142 55.80 -40.80 11.85
C THR A 142 55.11 -42.09 11.40
N GLY A 143 55.82 -42.86 10.60
CA GLY A 143 55.29 -44.03 9.92
C GLY A 143 54.93 -45.18 10.85
N LYS A 144 54.10 -46.09 10.31
CA LYS A 144 54.36 -47.54 10.21
C LYS A 144 53.15 -48.25 9.58
N MET A 145 53.43 -48.92 8.44
CA MET A 145 53.03 -50.29 8.07
C MET A 145 51.61 -50.78 8.43
N GLN A 146 50.78 -51.12 7.43
CA GLN A 146 50.71 -52.47 6.83
C GLN A 146 49.56 -52.57 5.79
N CYS A 147 49.89 -53.09 4.60
CA CYS A 147 48.93 -53.73 3.68
C CYS A 147 48.38 -55.01 4.32
N GLN A 148 47.13 -55.43 4.02
CA GLN A 148 46.75 -56.60 3.18
C GLN A 148 45.23 -56.56 2.86
N PRO A 149 44.79 -57.01 1.67
CA PRO A 149 43.39 -57.32 1.35
C PRO A 149 43.09 -58.82 1.51
N LEU A 150 41.85 -59.22 1.79
CA LEU A 150 41.30 -60.59 1.58
C LEU A 150 39.76 -60.52 1.74
N THR A 151 38.99 -60.56 0.65
CA THR A 151 38.33 -61.75 0.03
C THR A 151 37.15 -62.32 0.83
N ILE A 152 35.96 -62.05 0.29
CA ILE A 152 34.73 -62.86 0.13
C ILE A 152 34.59 -64.13 0.98
N GLN A 153 33.46 -64.21 1.70
CA GLN A 153 32.51 -65.33 1.58
C GLN A 153 31.10 -64.78 1.34
#